data_AF-A0A4U5V2V9-F1
#
_entry.id   AF-A0A4U5V2V9-F1
#
_cell.length_a   1.000
_cell.length_b   1.000
_cell.length_c   1.000
_cell.angle_alpha   90.00
_cell.angle_beta   90.00
_cell.angle_gamma   90.00
#
_symmetry.space_group_name_H-M   'P 1'
#
loop_
_entity.id
_entity.type
_entity.pdbx_description
1 polymer ?
#
loop_
_entity_poly.entity_id
_entity_poly.type
_entity_poly.pdbx_seq_one_letter_code
_entity_poly.pdbx_strand_id
1 'polypeptide(L)'
;MSDLTKALAMLQATFDKYAGKDGDSNTLSKAELADLLHKELPFGESIDKAKVDNFFSMLDNDKDGVVDFTEYVTFVTALGVMCRGK
;
A
#
# COMPACT_ATOMS: atom_id res chain seq x y z
N MET A 1 -12.16 18.77 11.07
CA MET A 1 -11.49 18.28 9.85
C MET A 1 -12.55 17.88 8.83
N SER A 2 -12.34 18.19 7.56
CA SER A 2 -13.24 17.75 6.48
C SER A 2 -13.07 16.25 6.24
N ASP A 3 -14.06 15.62 5.61
CA ASP A 3 -14.02 14.15 5.41
C ASP A 3 -12.86 13.72 4.49
N LEU A 4 -12.48 14.57 3.54
CA LEU A 4 -11.27 14.36 2.73
C LEU A 4 -9.99 14.37 3.56
N THR A 5 -9.86 15.29 4.53
CA THR A 5 -8.69 15.31 5.41
C THR A 5 -8.64 14.09 6.33
N LYS A 6 -9.81 13.60 6.78
CA LYS A 6 -9.86 12.35 7.55
C LYS A 6 -9.44 11.14 6.71
N ALA A 7 -9.88 11.06 5.44
CA ALA A 7 -9.49 9.97 4.55
C ALA A 7 -7.98 9.94 4.30
N LEU A 8 -7.37 11.10 4.01
CA LEU A 8 -5.92 11.23 3.88
C LEU A 8 -5.19 10.83 5.16
N ALA A 9 -5.66 11.30 6.33
CA ALA A 9 -5.07 10.92 7.61
C ALA A 9 -5.16 9.41 7.88
N MET A 10 -6.25 8.75 7.47
CA MET A 10 -6.36 7.29 7.56
C MET A 10 -5.38 6.57 6.63
N LEU A 11 -5.21 7.03 5.39
CA LEU A 11 -4.23 6.46 4.46
C LEU A 11 -2.80 6.58 5.01
N GLN A 12 -2.45 7.77 5.53
CA GLN A 12 -1.15 8.02 6.12
C GLN A 12 -0.93 7.18 7.38
N ALA A 13 -1.89 7.13 8.29
CA ALA A 13 -1.78 6.31 9.50
C ALA A 13 -1.65 4.81 9.18
N THR A 14 -2.32 4.33 8.14
CA THR A 14 -2.15 2.95 7.67
C THR A 14 -0.76 2.75 7.08
N PHE A 15 -0.26 3.66 6.25
CA PHE A 15 1.10 3.58 5.71
C PHE A 15 2.14 3.54 6.84
N ASP A 16 2.11 4.52 7.76
CA ASP A 16 3.03 4.65 8.89
C ASP A 16 2.98 3.46 9.86
N LYS A 17 1.84 2.74 9.93
CA LYS A 17 1.70 1.53 10.75
C LYS A 17 2.51 0.36 10.20
N TYR A 18 2.72 0.30 8.88
CA TYR A 18 3.45 -0.78 8.23
C TYR A 18 4.88 -0.38 7.88
N ALA A 19 5.11 0.88 7.51
CA ALA A 19 6.43 1.45 7.23
C ALA A 19 7.27 1.58 8.51
N GLY A 20 8.59 1.52 8.38
CA GLY A 20 9.53 1.73 9.48
C GLY A 20 9.85 0.52 10.34
N LYS A 21 9.30 -0.67 10.05
CA LYS A 21 9.77 -1.92 10.68
C LYS A 21 11.21 -2.22 10.30
N ASP A 22 11.63 -1.72 9.15
CA ASP A 22 12.92 -2.01 8.53
C ASP A 22 13.96 -0.90 8.82
N GLY A 23 13.55 0.17 9.50
CA GLY A 23 14.38 1.32 9.85
C GLY A 23 14.14 2.57 8.98
N ASP A 24 13.39 2.46 7.88
CA ASP A 24 12.92 3.60 7.09
C ASP A 24 11.40 3.74 7.21
N SER A 25 10.94 4.80 7.86
CA SER A 25 9.52 5.08 8.06
C SER A 25 8.86 5.80 6.89
N ASN A 26 9.63 6.20 5.87
CA ASN A 26 9.09 6.93 4.71
C ASN A 26 8.72 6.00 3.55
N THR A 27 9.14 4.74 3.62
CA THR A 27 8.99 3.77 2.54
C THR A 27 8.50 2.44 3.09
N LEU A 28 7.83 1.66 2.23
CA LEU A 28 7.44 0.29 2.50
C LEU A 28 8.38 -0.64 1.75
N SER A 29 9.06 -1.51 2.47
CA SER A 29 9.75 -2.62 1.86
C SER A 29 8.76 -3.64 1.31
N LYS A 30 9.26 -4.56 0.49
CA LYS A 30 8.48 -5.67 -0.03
C LYS A 30 7.84 -6.53 1.08
N ALA A 31 8.52 -6.67 2.23
CA ALA A 31 8.00 -7.42 3.36
C ALA A 31 6.88 -6.64 4.07
N GLU A 32 7.07 -5.34 4.28
CA GLU A 32 6.07 -4.46 4.90
C GLU A 32 4.81 -4.34 4.04
N LEU A 33 4.98 -4.19 2.72
CA LEU A 33 3.87 -4.18 1.77
C LEU A 33 3.11 -5.51 1.79
N ALA A 34 3.80 -6.66 1.80
CA ALA A 34 3.15 -7.97 1.90
C ALA A 34 2.23 -8.05 3.13
N ASP A 35 2.74 -7.59 4.26
CA ASP A 35 2.06 -7.60 5.55
C ASP A 35 0.84 -6.65 5.54
N LEU A 36 0.96 -5.48 4.89
CA LEU A 36 -0.16 -4.55 4.65
C LEU A 36 -1.23 -5.19 3.78
N LEU A 37 -0.85 -5.77 2.63
CA LEU A 37 -1.78 -6.39 1.69
C LEU A 37 -2.53 -7.57 2.33
N HIS A 38 -1.86 -8.33 3.20
CA HIS A 38 -2.48 -9.44 3.93
C HIS A 38 -3.47 -8.99 5.00
N LYS A 39 -3.18 -7.90 5.71
CA LYS A 39 -3.99 -7.45 6.86
C LYS A 39 -5.10 -6.49 6.50
N GLU A 40 -4.88 -5.61 5.53
CA GLU A 40 -5.80 -4.50 5.23
C GLU A 40 -6.74 -4.82 4.04
N LEU A 41 -6.37 -5.75 3.15
CA LEU A 41 -7.24 -6.12 2.02
C LEU A 41 -8.17 -7.29 2.38
N PRO A 42 -9.45 -7.24 1.96
CA PRO A 42 -10.44 -8.28 2.26
C PRO A 42 -10.14 -9.64 1.60
N PHE A 43 -9.18 -9.70 0.68
CA PHE A 43 -8.69 -10.90 0.01
C PHE A 43 -7.24 -11.22 0.39
N GLY A 44 -6.73 -10.66 1.49
CA GLY A 44 -5.35 -10.80 1.95
C GLY A 44 -4.87 -12.25 2.08
N GLU A 45 -5.70 -13.14 2.62
CA GLU A 45 -5.37 -14.59 2.75
C GLU A 45 -5.17 -15.30 1.40
N SER A 46 -5.65 -14.70 0.30
CA SER A 46 -5.53 -15.24 -1.06
C SER A 46 -4.31 -14.70 -1.80
N ILE A 47 -3.52 -13.83 -1.17
CA ILE A 47 -2.36 -13.18 -1.76
C ILE A 47 -1.12 -14.03 -1.51
N ASP A 48 -0.76 -14.87 -2.46
CA ASP A 48 0.51 -15.60 -2.42
C ASP A 48 1.70 -14.70 -2.68
N LYS A 49 2.90 -15.18 -2.36
CA LYS A 49 4.17 -14.47 -2.60
C LYS A 49 4.31 -13.96 -4.05
N ALA A 50 3.84 -14.72 -5.04
CA ALA A 50 3.87 -14.29 -6.45
C ALA A 50 2.96 -13.09 -6.73
N LYS A 51 1.81 -12.97 -6.04
CA LYS A 51 0.92 -11.83 -6.15
C LYS A 51 1.50 -10.61 -5.43
N VAL A 52 2.10 -10.81 -4.26
CA VAL A 52 2.86 -9.76 -3.56
C VAL A 52 3.95 -9.20 -4.48
N ASP A 53 4.74 -10.07 -5.11
CA ASP A 53 5.81 -9.66 -6.03
C ASP A 53 5.27 -8.85 -7.21
N ASN A 54 4.12 -9.26 -7.76
CA ASN A 54 3.47 -8.53 -8.84
C ASN A 54 2.92 -7.18 -8.37
N PHE A 55 2.27 -7.12 -7.21
CA PHE A 55 1.79 -5.86 -6.62
C PHE A 55 2.94 -4.92 -6.32
N PHE A 56 4.01 -5.43 -5.69
CA PHE A 56 5.22 -4.68 -5.41
C PHE A 56 5.79 -4.10 -6.70
N SER A 57 5.96 -4.91 -7.75
CA SER A 57 6.45 -4.41 -9.05
C SER A 57 5.51 -3.46 -9.77
N MET A 58 4.21 -3.44 -9.44
CA MET A 58 3.25 -2.46 -9.95
C MET A 58 3.26 -1.16 -9.16
N LEU A 59 3.59 -1.24 -7.87
CA LEU A 59 3.66 -0.12 -6.94
C LEU A 59 4.99 0.63 -7.07
N ASP A 60 6.11 -0.11 -7.04
CA ASP A 60 7.50 0.33 -7.25
C ASP A 60 7.69 0.72 -8.73
N ASN A 61 7.21 1.90 -9.07
CA ASN A 61 7.13 2.40 -10.44
C ASN A 61 8.50 2.94 -10.91
N ASP A 62 9.29 3.49 -9.99
CA ASP A 62 10.65 3.96 -10.28
C ASP A 62 11.72 2.87 -10.16
N LYS A 63 11.37 1.70 -9.59
CA LYS A 63 12.22 0.52 -9.45
C LYS A 63 13.40 0.75 -8.50
N ASP A 64 13.20 1.59 -7.49
CA ASP A 64 14.17 1.81 -6.43
C ASP A 64 14.20 0.67 -5.39
N GLY A 65 13.24 -0.25 -5.47
CA GLY A 65 13.16 -1.42 -4.62
C GLY A 65 12.48 -1.17 -3.27
N VAL A 66 11.82 -0.02 -3.11
CA VAL A 66 10.91 0.30 -2.02
C VAL A 66 9.60 0.87 -2.59
N VAL A 67 8.61 1.14 -1.73
CA VAL A 67 7.36 1.77 -2.14
C VAL A 67 7.14 3.02 -1.30
N ASP A 68 7.13 4.19 -1.93
CA ASP A 68 6.91 5.45 -1.23
C ASP A 68 5.42 5.73 -0.98
N PHE A 69 5.12 6.79 -0.21
CA PHE A 69 3.74 7.17 0.07
C PHE A 69 2.95 7.57 -1.20
N THR A 70 3.61 8.16 -2.19
CA THR A 70 3.01 8.58 -3.46
C THR A 70 2.55 7.36 -4.27
N GLU A 71 3.41 6.35 -4.37
CA GLU A 71 3.15 5.08 -5.02
C GLU A 71 2.01 4.32 -4.32
N TYR A 72 2.07 4.26 -2.99
CA TYR A 72 1.00 3.69 -2.16
C TYR A 72 -0.37 4.36 -2.42
N VAL A 73 -0.45 5.69 -2.34
CA VAL A 73 -1.72 6.42 -2.55
C VAL A 73 -2.24 6.27 -3.97
N THR A 74 -1.34 6.27 -4.96
CA THR A 74 -1.68 6.06 -6.37
C THR A 74 -2.35 4.71 -6.55
N PHE A 75 -1.79 3.66 -5.96
CA PHE A 75 -2.35 2.32 -5.99
C PHE A 75 -3.69 2.20 -5.26
N VAL A 76 -3.82 2.73 -4.04
CA VAL A 76 -5.09 2.69 -3.30
C VAL A 76 -6.19 3.41 -4.08
N THR A 77 -5.84 4.51 -4.74
CA THR A 77 -6.76 5.23 -5.63
C THR A 77 -7.14 4.39 -6.85
N ALA A 78 -6.17 3.72 -7.48
CA ALA A 78 -6.42 2.83 -8.62
C ALA A 78 -7.33 1.64 -8.24
N LEU A 79 -7.10 1.01 -7.08
CA LEU A 79 -7.99 -0.02 -6.53
C LEU A 79 -9.40 0.53 -6.29
N GLY A 80 -9.51 1.72 -5.71
CA GLY A 80 -10.79 2.39 -5.50
C GLY A 80 -11.55 2.61 -6.81
N VAL A 81 -10.85 3.01 -7.88
CA VAL A 81 -11.44 3.15 -9.23
C VAL A 81 -11.89 1.80 -9.79
N MET A 82 -11.07 0.74 -9.69
CA MET A 82 -11.46 -0.60 -10.14
C MET A 82 -12.68 -1.14 -9.38
N CYS A 83 -12.77 -0.90 -8.07
CA CYS A 83 -13.92 -1.31 -7.26
C CYS A 83 -15.18 -0.49 -7.55
N ARG A 84 -15.03 0.78 -7.96
CA ARG A 84 -16.15 1.68 -8.30
C ARG A 84 -16.67 1.48 -9.73
N GLY A 85 -15.90 0.83 -10.59
CA GLY A 85 -16.28 0.48 -11.97
C GLY A 85 -17.10 -0.80 -12.12
N LYS A 86 -17.55 -1.41 -11.02
CA LYS A 86 -18.55 -2.50 -11.01
C LYS A 86 -19.94 -1.98 -10.70
#